data_AF-A0A2E2UGU4-F1
#
_entry.id   AF-A0A2E2UGU4-F1
#
_cell.length_a   1.000
_cell.length_b   1.000
_cell.length_c   1.000
_cell.angle_alpha   90.00
_cell.angle_beta   90.00
_cell.angle_gamma   90.00
#
_symmetry.space_group_name_H-M   'P 1'
#
loop_
_entity.id
_entity.type
_entity.pdbx_description
1 polymer ?
#
loop_
_entity_poly.entity_id
_entity_poly.type
_entity_poly.pdbx_seq_one_letter_code
_entity_poly.pdbx_strand_id
1 'polypeptide(L)'
;LKLKLLDKADIQNETKKNPAFKKYFTHGTSHHLGLDTHDYGDILHPVEKNNVFTVEPGIYIPEEGFGIRLEDDVVVMESGDPINLMKNIPIEIDEIEYLMNLK
;
A
#
# COMPACT_ATOMS: atom_id res chain seq x y z
N LEU A 1 -6.52 19.06 -0.27
CA LEU A 1 -7.78 19.73 -0.68
C LEU A 1 -8.79 18.69 -1.19
N LYS A 2 -10.06 19.09 -1.44
CA LYS A 2 -11.32 18.30 -1.44
C LYS A 2 -11.60 17.55 -0.13
N LEU A 3 -10.69 16.66 0.29
CA LEU A 3 -10.74 15.97 1.59
C LEU A 3 -10.29 16.83 2.78
N LYS A 4 -9.81 18.07 2.53
CA LYS A 4 -9.29 19.00 3.55
C LYS A 4 -8.10 18.51 4.40
N LEU A 5 -7.51 17.36 4.07
CA LEU A 5 -6.31 16.83 4.74
C LEU A 5 -5.03 17.63 4.43
N LEU A 6 -4.85 18.03 3.16
CA LEU A 6 -3.76 18.91 2.72
C LEU A 6 -4.28 20.30 2.36
N ASP A 7 -3.51 21.34 2.65
CA ASP A 7 -3.81 22.72 2.28
C ASP A 7 -2.98 23.23 1.08
N LYS A 8 -3.10 24.51 0.74
CA LYS A 8 -2.34 25.10 -0.37
C LYS A 8 -0.85 25.24 -0.05
N ALA A 9 -0.50 25.47 1.22
CA ALA A 9 0.88 25.61 1.65
C ALA A 9 1.60 24.26 1.61
N ASP A 10 0.94 23.16 2.00
CA ASP A 10 1.46 21.79 1.88
C ASP A 10 1.90 21.51 0.43
N ILE A 11 1.05 21.84 -0.55
CA ILE A 11 1.35 21.64 -1.98
C ILE A 11 2.44 22.60 -2.49
N GLN A 12 2.38 23.87 -2.10
CA GLN A 12 3.38 24.86 -2.55
C GLN A 12 4.79 24.56 -2.03
N ASN A 13 4.91 23.94 -0.86
CA ASN A 13 6.19 23.63 -0.22
C ASN A 13 6.69 22.21 -0.51
N GLU A 14 5.97 21.43 -1.32
CA GLU A 14 6.38 20.05 -1.61
C GLU A 14 7.64 19.99 -2.48
N THR A 15 8.43 18.94 -2.29
CA THR A 15 9.62 18.68 -3.09
C THR A 15 9.69 17.21 -3.48
N LYS A 16 10.54 16.85 -4.45
CA LYS A 16 10.77 15.44 -4.81
C LYS A 16 11.19 14.57 -3.61
N LYS A 17 11.90 15.15 -2.63
CA LYS A 17 12.34 14.43 -1.42
C LYS A 17 11.26 14.39 -0.33
N ASN A 18 10.46 15.45 -0.26
CA ASN A 18 9.39 15.63 0.71
C ASN A 18 8.07 16.01 0.01
N PRO A 19 7.40 15.05 -0.64
CA PRO A 19 6.11 15.29 -1.28
C PRO A 19 5.01 15.46 -0.22
N ALA A 20 3.98 16.26 -0.52
CA ALA A 20 2.98 16.63 0.48
C ALA A 20 2.20 15.43 1.06
N PHE A 21 1.99 14.38 0.25
CA PHE A 21 1.28 13.17 0.68
C PHE A 21 1.97 12.45 1.85
N LYS A 22 3.30 12.61 2.01
CA LYS A 22 4.04 11.95 3.10
C LYS A 22 3.60 12.39 4.49
N LYS A 23 2.86 13.50 4.60
CA LYS A 23 2.19 13.90 5.83
C LYS A 23 1.29 12.80 6.39
N TYR A 24 0.63 12.01 5.54
CA TYR A 24 -0.30 10.96 5.93
C TYR A 24 0.06 9.56 5.38
N PHE A 25 1.12 9.44 4.57
CA PHE A 25 1.67 8.16 4.09
C PHE A 25 3.18 8.11 4.35
N THR A 26 3.55 7.52 5.48
CA THR A 26 4.86 7.71 6.13
C THR A 26 5.88 6.60 5.85
N HIS A 27 5.52 5.57 5.06
CA HIS A 27 6.37 4.42 4.76
C HIS A 27 6.47 4.15 3.25
N GLY A 28 7.24 3.12 2.87
CA GLY A 28 7.29 2.62 1.50
C GLY A 28 6.03 1.83 1.16
N THR A 29 5.72 1.66 -0.12
CA THR A 29 4.49 0.97 -0.57
C THR A 29 4.65 -0.54 -0.75
N SER A 30 5.86 -1.06 -0.60
CA SER A 30 6.21 -2.43 -0.95
C SER A 30 7.58 -2.81 -0.38
N HIS A 31 7.75 -4.10 -0.07
CA HIS A 31 9.04 -4.74 0.16
C HIS A 31 9.03 -6.18 -0.41
N HIS A 32 10.21 -6.79 -0.55
CA HIS A 32 10.31 -8.21 -0.91
C HIS A 32 9.77 -9.09 0.22
N LEU A 33 9.17 -10.22 -0.15
CA LEU A 33 8.62 -11.20 0.78
C LEU A 33 9.11 -12.60 0.42
N GLY A 34 9.43 -13.41 1.42
CA GLY A 34 9.86 -14.78 1.21
C GLY A 34 10.09 -15.53 2.51
N LEU A 35 11.34 -15.94 2.78
CA LEU A 35 11.65 -16.65 4.03
C LEU A 35 11.58 -15.72 5.24
N ASP A 36 11.96 -14.46 5.05
CA ASP A 36 11.74 -13.38 5.99
C ASP A 36 10.54 -12.53 5.55
N THR A 37 9.84 -11.93 6.52
CA THR A 37 8.72 -11.03 6.23
C THR A 37 9.17 -9.82 5.40
N HIS A 38 10.28 -9.19 5.80
CA HIS A 38 10.98 -8.22 4.97
C HIS A 38 12.21 -8.91 4.38
N ASP A 39 11.99 -9.64 3.28
CA ASP A 39 13.04 -10.45 2.69
C ASP A 39 14.10 -9.57 2.00
N TYR A 40 15.29 -10.14 1.85
CA TYR A 40 16.29 -9.54 1.00
C TYR A 40 15.80 -9.54 -0.45
N GLY A 41 16.01 -8.43 -1.15
CA GLY A 41 15.87 -8.41 -2.58
C GLY A 41 16.65 -7.28 -3.23
N ASP A 42 16.95 -7.47 -4.50
CA ASP A 42 17.78 -6.56 -5.26
C ASP A 42 16.96 -5.34 -5.70
N ILE A 43 17.16 -4.23 -5.00
CA ILE A 43 16.48 -2.96 -5.29
C ILE A 43 17.23 -2.10 -6.32
N LEU A 44 18.39 -2.54 -6.80
CA LEU A 44 19.21 -1.82 -7.77
C LEU A 44 18.94 -2.28 -9.21
N HIS A 45 18.42 -3.49 -9.37
CA HIS A 45 18.06 -4.06 -10.66
C HIS A 45 16.54 -4.02 -10.87
N PRO A 46 16.08 -4.11 -12.13
CA PRO A 46 14.66 -4.22 -12.44
C PRO A 46 14.03 -5.44 -11.75
N VAL A 47 12.76 -5.30 -11.39
CA VAL A 47 11.94 -6.40 -10.88
C VAL A 47 11.88 -7.55 -11.89
N GLU A 48 12.12 -8.77 -11.40
CA GLU A 48 12.15 -9.98 -12.22
C GLU A 48 10.96 -10.90 -11.92
N LYS A 49 10.64 -11.77 -12.88
CA LYS A 49 9.66 -12.84 -12.71
C LYS A 49 9.97 -13.67 -11.46
N ASN A 50 8.90 -14.12 -10.79
CA ASN A 50 8.91 -14.88 -9.54
C ASN A 50 9.39 -14.09 -8.32
N ASN A 51 9.76 -12.82 -8.44
CA ASN A 51 9.88 -11.97 -7.26
C ASN A 51 8.50 -11.87 -6.59
N VAL A 52 8.49 -11.90 -5.26
CA VAL A 52 7.29 -11.76 -4.44
C VAL A 52 7.41 -10.47 -3.64
N PHE A 53 6.35 -9.67 -3.65
CA PHE A 53 6.30 -8.36 -3.02
C PHE A 53 5.00 -8.17 -2.26
N THR A 54 5.04 -7.32 -1.24
CA THR A 54 3.83 -6.69 -0.68
C THR A 54 3.38 -5.50 -1.53
N VAL A 55 2.09 -5.20 -1.53
CA VAL A 55 1.51 -3.97 -2.08
C VAL A 55 0.63 -3.35 -1.00
N GLU A 56 1.18 -2.37 -0.27
CA GLU A 56 0.67 -1.94 1.03
C GLU A 56 0.40 -0.42 1.18
N PRO A 57 -0.41 0.20 0.30
CA PRO A 57 -0.77 1.61 0.47
C PRO A 57 -1.53 1.85 1.78
N GLY A 58 -1.20 2.96 2.44
CA GLY A 58 -1.80 3.35 3.72
C GLY A 58 -2.14 4.82 3.80
N ILE A 59 -3.05 5.16 4.70
CA ILE A 59 -3.30 6.54 5.13
C ILE A 59 -3.50 6.56 6.63
N TYR A 60 -2.79 7.46 7.30
CA TYR A 60 -2.83 7.63 8.75
C TYR A 60 -3.16 9.09 9.05
N ILE A 61 -4.24 9.34 9.79
CA ILE A 61 -4.76 10.66 10.15
C ILE A 61 -4.74 10.76 11.69
N PRO A 62 -3.60 11.12 12.30
CA PRO A 62 -3.45 11.16 13.75
C PRO A 62 -4.46 12.07 14.45
N GLU A 63 -4.84 13.17 13.80
CA GLU A 63 -5.81 14.14 14.31
C GLU A 63 -7.21 13.53 14.53
N GLU A 64 -7.52 12.45 13.81
CA GLU A 64 -8.77 11.70 13.93
C GLU A 64 -8.59 10.38 14.71
N GLY A 65 -7.36 10.04 15.12
CA GLY A 65 -7.05 8.72 15.67
C GLY A 65 -7.33 7.58 14.69
N PHE A 66 -7.24 7.86 13.39
CA PHE A 66 -7.69 6.96 12.32
C PHE A 66 -6.52 6.53 11.43
N GLY A 67 -6.51 5.27 11.01
CA GLY A 67 -5.51 4.75 10.09
C GLY A 67 -6.01 3.51 9.38
N ILE A 68 -5.78 3.45 8.08
CA ILE A 68 -6.11 2.29 7.24
C ILE A 68 -4.90 1.96 6.38
N ARG A 69 -4.58 0.67 6.30
CA ARG A 69 -3.68 0.10 5.30
C ARG A 69 -4.35 -1.15 4.73
N LEU A 70 -4.32 -1.27 3.41
CA LEU A 70 -4.71 -2.49 2.70
C LEU A 70 -3.43 -3.05 2.09
N GLU A 71 -3.20 -4.34 2.26
CA GLU A 71 -1.95 -4.98 1.93
C GLU A 71 -2.20 -6.37 1.35
N ASP A 72 -1.70 -6.59 0.14
CA ASP A 72 -1.75 -7.87 -0.56
C ASP A 72 -0.35 -8.31 -0.97
N ASP A 73 -0.15 -9.63 -1.03
CA ASP A 73 1.06 -10.25 -1.53
C ASP A 73 0.89 -10.61 -3.01
N VAL A 74 1.87 -10.25 -3.83
CA VAL A 74 1.83 -10.48 -5.28
C VAL A 74 3.10 -11.16 -5.77
N VAL A 75 2.95 -12.07 -6.74
CA VAL A 75 4.08 -12.67 -7.45
C VAL A 75 4.16 -12.14 -8.88
N VAL A 76 5.35 -11.69 -9.26
CA VAL A 76 5.63 -11.11 -10.57
C VAL A 76 5.61 -12.18 -11.65
N MET A 77 4.87 -11.90 -12.72
CA MET A 77 4.76 -12.79 -13.88
C MET A 77 5.73 -12.37 -14.99
N GLU A 78 6.02 -13.30 -15.92
CA GLU A 78 6.80 -12.99 -17.13
C GLU A 78 6.17 -11.86 -17.96
N SER A 79 4.83 -11.82 -17.98
CA SER A 79 4.04 -10.81 -18.69
C SER A 79 2.66 -10.71 -18.06
N GLY A 80 2.01 -9.56 -18.25
CA GLY A 80 0.70 -9.27 -17.66
C GLY A 80 0.79 -8.81 -16.21
N ASP A 81 -0.36 -8.80 -15.55
CA ASP A 81 -0.47 -8.38 -14.16
C ASP A 81 0.15 -9.44 -13.22
N PRO A 82 0.72 -9.01 -12.08
CA PRO A 82 1.20 -9.95 -11.08
C PRO A 82 0.03 -10.76 -10.50
N ILE A 83 0.29 -12.01 -10.11
CA ILE A 83 -0.74 -12.82 -9.46
C ILE A 83 -0.84 -12.37 -8.00
N ASN A 84 -2.02 -11.88 -7.61
CA ASN A 84 -2.36 -11.61 -6.23
C ASN A 84 -2.64 -12.92 -5.48
N LEU A 85 -1.81 -13.23 -4.49
CA LEU A 85 -1.87 -14.43 -3.65
C LEU A 85 -2.98 -14.33 -2.59
N MET A 86 -3.43 -13.11 -2.30
CA MET A 86 -4.40 -12.74 -1.26
C MET A 86 -5.78 -12.42 -1.82
N LYS A 87 -5.98 -12.56 -3.15
CA LYS A 87 -7.20 -12.16 -3.90
C LYS A 87 -8.55 -12.69 -3.39
N ASN A 88 -8.56 -13.66 -2.48
CA ASN A 88 -9.78 -14.23 -1.90
C ASN A 88 -10.13 -13.60 -0.54
N ILE A 89 -9.32 -12.65 -0.06
CA ILE A 89 -9.59 -11.89 1.16
C ILE A 89 -10.44 -10.66 0.76
N PRO A 90 -11.57 -10.43 1.44
CA PRO A 90 -12.47 -9.32 1.12
C PRO A 90 -11.81 -7.98 1.44
N ILE A 91 -11.82 -7.05 0.47
CA ILE A 91 -11.34 -5.67 0.64
C ILE A 91 -12.42 -4.62 0.32
N GLU A 92 -13.48 -5.04 -0.36
CA GLU A 92 -14.60 -4.16 -0.69
C GLU A 92 -15.51 -3.98 0.53
N ILE A 93 -15.95 -2.75 0.76
CA ILE A 93 -16.72 -2.35 1.95
C ILE A 93 -17.95 -3.24 2.11
N ASP A 94 -18.75 -3.38 1.05
CA ASP A 94 -20.00 -4.14 1.08
C ASP A 94 -19.76 -5.63 1.40
N GLU A 95 -18.66 -6.22 0.92
CA GLU A 95 -18.32 -7.61 1.17
C GLU A 95 -17.88 -7.82 2.63
N ILE A 96 -17.04 -6.92 3.15
CA ILE A 96 -16.61 -6.93 4.55
C ILE A 96 -17.82 -6.78 5.47
N GLU A 97 -18.68 -5.78 5.23
CA GLU A 97 -19.87 -5.54 6.04
C GLU A 97 -20.83 -6.73 5.99
N TYR A 98 -21.02 -7.33 4.82
CA TYR A 98 -21.83 -8.54 4.68
C TYR A 98 -21.29 -9.69 5.54
N LEU A 99 -19.99 -10.01 5.42
CA LEU A 99 -19.36 -11.10 6.15
C LEU A 99 -19.39 -10.87 7.67
N MET A 100 -19.18 -9.64 8.13
CA MET A 100 -19.26 -9.27 9.55
C MET A 100 -20.68 -9.43 10.14
N ASN A 101 -21.71 -9.37 9.30
CA ASN A 101 -23.11 -9.48 9.72
C ASN A 101 -23.70 -10.89 9.48
N LEU A 102 -22.92 -11.83 8.96
CA LEU A 102 -23.33 -13.24 8.90
C LEU A 102 -23.47 -13.78 10.32
N LYS A 103 -24.68 -14.23 10.65
CA LYS A 103 -24.98 -14.95 11.89
C LYS A 103 -24.79 -16.45 11.70
#